data_AF-A0AAP0Q0K9-F1
#
_entry.id   AF-A0AAP0Q0K9-F1
#
_cell.length_a   1.000
_cell.length_b   1.000
_cell.length_c   1.000
_cell.angle_alpha   90.00
_cell.angle_beta   90.00
_cell.angle_gamma   90.00
#
_symmetry.space_group_name_H-M   'P 1'
#
loop_
_entity.id
_entity.type
_entity.pdbx_description
1 polymer ?
#
loop_
_entity_poly.entity_id
_entity_poly.type
_entity_poly.pdbx_seq_one_letter_code
_entity_poly.pdbx_strand_id
1 'polypeptide(L)'
;MREKGNGKESSKLNIAIIHPDLGIGGAERLIVDAAAELASHGHNVHVFTAHHDKTHCFEETVNGTFPVTVYGTFLPRHIFYRFHAVCAYIRCLFVALCVLLLWPSFDVILTDQVSVIIPLLKAKKSSKVVFYCHFPDLLLAKHTTVLRKIYRKPIDLIEEATTGMADLILVNSKFTALTFAKTFRRLDGRGIRPSVLYPAVNVEQFENPCAYNFNFLSINRFERKKNVGLAISSLAKLLALEGDAFQNSELAKVSLTIAGGFDKRLRENVEYLEELKSLAEKEGVSDRINYITSCSTAERNKLLSQCLCVLYTPKDEHFGIVPLEAMAAHKPVIACNSGGPVETIKDGVTGFLCEPNGQEFSSAMAKLFKNPKMAERMGEDARRHVSEAFSTKVFGQQLNRYVVDITRGKMD
;
A
#
# COMPACT_ATOMS: atom_id res chain seq x y z
N MET A 1 -22.38 11.40 42.36
CA MET A 1 -21.31 10.41 42.65
C MET A 1 -20.47 10.27 41.40
N ARG A 2 -19.17 10.51 41.49
CA ARG A 2 -18.21 10.58 40.38
C ARG A 2 -18.13 9.25 39.64
N GLU A 3 -18.38 9.27 38.32
CA GLU A 3 -17.97 8.20 37.42
C GLU A 3 -16.43 8.12 37.43
N LYS A 4 -15.89 7.02 37.94
CA LYS A 4 -14.47 6.71 37.81
C LYS A 4 -14.22 6.26 36.37
N GLY A 5 -13.71 7.18 35.55
CA GLY A 5 -13.05 6.86 34.30
C GLY A 5 -11.87 5.94 34.58
N ASN A 6 -12.03 4.65 34.26
CA ASN A 6 -10.96 3.68 34.35
C ASN A 6 -10.16 3.73 33.04
N GLY A 7 -9.45 4.84 32.82
CA GLY A 7 -8.41 4.93 31.80
C GLY A 7 -7.27 4.01 32.21
N LYS A 8 -7.26 2.77 31.70
CA LYS A 8 -6.07 1.91 31.77
C LYS A 8 -4.96 2.63 31.01
N GLU A 9 -4.06 3.30 31.73
CA GLU A 9 -2.78 3.73 31.17
C GLU A 9 -2.16 2.52 30.46
N SER A 10 -1.97 2.64 29.15
CA SER A 10 -1.17 1.70 28.39
C SER A 10 0.23 1.73 29.02
N SER A 11 0.74 0.57 29.46
CA SER A 11 2.09 0.49 29.98
C SER A 11 3.04 0.92 28.87
N LYS A 12 3.83 1.97 29.12
CA LYS A 12 4.85 2.44 28.17
C LYS A 12 5.77 1.28 27.80
N LEU A 13 5.89 1.01 26.50
CA LEU A 13 6.71 -0.08 25.94
C LEU A 13 7.94 0.52 25.25
N ASN A 14 9.05 -0.21 25.29
CA ASN A 14 10.21 0.01 24.44
C ASN A 14 10.07 -0.84 23.17
N ILE A 15 9.94 -0.18 22.03
CA ILE A 15 9.63 -0.82 20.75
C ILE A 15 10.79 -0.56 19.78
N ALA A 16 11.35 -1.63 19.23
CA ALA A 16 12.25 -1.54 18.09
C ALA A 16 11.50 -1.83 16.80
N ILE A 17 11.80 -1.08 15.75
CA ILE A 17 11.30 -1.33 14.40
C ILE A 17 12.50 -1.60 13.51
N ILE A 18 12.54 -2.73 12.80
CA ILE A 18 13.64 -3.10 11.92
C ILE A 18 13.12 -3.20 10.48
N HIS A 19 13.62 -2.33 9.61
CA HIS A 19 13.27 -2.27 8.19
C HIS A 19 14.54 -2.30 7.31
N PRO A 20 14.55 -2.95 6.13
CA PRO A 20 15.77 -3.11 5.34
C PRO A 20 16.40 -1.81 4.80
N ASP A 21 15.62 -0.88 4.27
CA ASP A 21 16.11 0.34 3.62
C ASP A 21 15.05 1.44 3.76
N LEU A 22 15.39 2.58 4.38
CA LEU A 22 14.48 3.71 4.50
C LEU A 22 14.70 4.69 3.35
N GLY A 23 13.90 4.52 2.31
CA GLY A 23 13.75 5.47 1.19
C GLY A 23 12.29 5.94 1.05
N ILE A 24 11.84 6.10 -0.20
CA ILE A 24 10.44 6.43 -0.52
C ILE A 24 9.77 5.22 -1.18
N GLY A 25 8.75 4.69 -0.51
CA GLY A 25 7.95 3.59 -1.01
C GLY A 25 6.77 3.28 -0.08
N GLY A 26 5.92 2.35 -0.51
CA GLY A 26 4.70 2.01 0.22
C GLY A 26 4.98 1.21 1.51
N ALA A 27 6.00 0.35 1.50
CA ALA A 27 6.38 -0.41 2.68
C ALA A 27 7.04 0.52 3.72
N GLU A 28 7.92 1.39 3.26
CA GLU A 28 8.59 2.42 4.02
C GLU A 28 7.58 3.37 4.67
N ARG A 29 6.56 3.83 3.93
CA ARG A 29 5.49 4.69 4.47
C ARG A 29 4.79 4.03 5.64
N LEU A 30 4.40 2.76 5.50
CA LEU A 30 3.73 2.01 6.56
C LEU A 30 4.59 1.91 7.82
N ILE A 31 5.90 1.69 7.67
CA ILE A 31 6.83 1.62 8.79
C ILE A 31 6.99 2.98 9.48
N VAL A 32 7.03 4.07 8.71
CA VAL A 32 7.06 5.44 9.24
C VAL A 32 5.77 5.77 9.98
N ASP A 33 4.60 5.43 9.42
CA ASP A 33 3.30 5.57 10.10
C ASP A 33 3.27 4.77 11.40
N ALA A 34 3.75 3.53 11.38
CA ALA A 34 3.82 2.68 12.57
C ALA A 34 4.69 3.30 13.67
N ALA A 35 5.86 3.83 13.29
CA ALA A 35 6.77 4.46 14.23
C ALA A 35 6.18 5.74 14.83
N ALA A 36 5.62 6.61 13.99
CA ALA A 36 5.02 7.87 14.41
C ALA A 36 3.80 7.65 15.31
N GLU A 37 2.91 6.73 14.95
CA GLU A 37 1.70 6.46 15.73
C GLU A 37 2.01 5.73 17.03
N LEU A 38 2.93 4.78 17.07
CA LEU A 38 3.34 4.16 18.35
C LEU A 38 4.01 5.19 19.28
N ALA A 39 4.81 6.10 18.74
CA ALA A 39 5.39 7.20 19.51
C ALA A 39 4.31 8.17 20.04
N SER A 40 3.30 8.50 19.23
CA SER A 40 2.18 9.37 19.63
C SER A 40 1.34 8.77 20.76
N HIS A 41 1.29 7.43 20.87
CA HIS A 41 0.66 6.71 21.98
C HIS A 41 1.55 6.63 23.24
N GLY A 42 2.72 7.29 23.25
CA GLY A 42 3.60 7.41 24.41
C GLY A 42 4.65 6.32 24.56
N HIS A 43 4.77 5.40 23.60
CA HIS A 43 5.81 4.36 23.59
C HIS A 43 7.19 4.95 23.26
N ASN A 44 8.24 4.29 23.75
CA ASN A 44 9.61 4.61 23.34
C ASN A 44 9.94 3.81 22.07
N VAL A 45 9.91 4.46 20.92
CA VAL A 45 10.08 3.82 19.61
C VAL A 45 11.46 4.13 19.04
N HIS A 46 12.16 3.13 18.53
CA HIS A 46 13.43 3.29 17.84
C HIS A 46 13.45 2.52 16.52
N VAL A 47 13.82 3.19 15.42
CA VAL A 47 13.87 2.57 14.09
C VAL A 47 15.31 2.21 13.74
N PHE A 48 15.52 0.99 13.27
CA PHE A 48 16.79 0.47 12.79
C PHE A 48 16.69 0.10 11.32
N THR A 49 17.69 0.51 10.54
CA THR A 49 17.73 0.21 9.10
C THR A 49 19.14 -0.05 8.61
N ALA A 50 19.27 -0.73 7.47
CA ALA A 50 20.57 -0.91 6.84
C ALA A 50 21.00 0.29 5.99
N HIS A 51 20.06 1.16 5.62
CA HIS A 51 20.33 2.38 4.86
C HIS A 51 19.22 3.41 5.07
N HIS A 52 19.60 4.69 5.06
CA HIS A 52 18.68 5.82 5.12
C HIS A 52 19.26 6.96 4.30
N ASP A 53 18.58 7.34 3.22
CA ASP A 53 18.95 8.49 2.43
C ASP A 53 18.22 9.74 2.95
N LYS A 54 18.93 10.58 3.70
CA LYS A 54 18.36 11.80 4.29
C LYS A 54 17.89 12.83 3.25
N THR A 55 18.32 12.71 1.99
CA THR A 55 17.89 13.58 0.90
C THR A 55 16.64 13.04 0.18
N HIS A 56 16.31 11.77 0.39
CA HIS A 56 15.21 11.07 -0.27
C HIS A 56 14.47 10.16 0.72
N CYS A 57 13.84 10.78 1.72
CA CYS A 57 13.12 10.08 2.79
C CYS A 57 11.86 10.84 3.22
N PHE A 58 11.07 10.20 4.08
CA PHE A 58 9.94 10.84 4.75
C PHE A 58 10.41 11.79 5.86
N GLU A 59 9.75 12.94 6.00
CA GLU A 59 10.14 14.02 6.93
C GLU A 59 10.20 13.55 8.39
N GLU A 60 9.29 12.63 8.78
CA GLU A 60 9.22 12.05 10.11
C GLU A 60 10.50 11.31 10.52
N THR A 61 11.27 10.83 9.54
CA THR A 61 12.54 10.12 9.77
C THR A 61 13.72 11.05 10.05
N VAL A 62 13.55 12.36 9.84
CA VAL A 62 14.60 13.38 10.00
C VAL A 62 14.23 14.52 10.95
N ASN A 63 12.94 14.78 11.17
CA ASN A 63 12.44 15.85 12.05
C ASN A 63 12.47 15.50 13.55
N GLY A 64 12.93 14.28 13.91
CA GLY A 64 13.05 13.85 15.29
C GLY A 64 11.77 13.28 15.92
N THR A 65 10.74 12.95 15.11
CA THR A 65 9.53 12.25 15.61
C THR A 65 9.88 10.95 16.34
N PHE A 66 10.87 10.22 15.81
CA PHE A 66 11.48 9.06 16.44
C PHE A 66 12.95 8.94 16.02
N PRO A 67 13.82 8.36 16.86
CA PRO A 67 15.21 8.13 16.50
C PRO A 67 15.36 7.03 15.43
N VAL A 68 16.25 7.27 14.48
CA VAL A 68 16.64 6.33 13.42
C VAL A 68 18.13 6.00 13.58
N THR A 69 18.48 4.72 13.57
CA THR A 69 19.88 4.25 13.58
C THR A 69 20.17 3.37 12.38
N VAL A 70 21.28 3.65 11.72
CA VAL A 70 21.71 2.96 10.50
C VAL A 70 22.90 2.08 10.81
N TYR A 71 22.85 0.80 10.43
CA TYR A 71 23.97 -0.14 10.51
C TYR A 71 24.28 -0.74 9.14
N GLY A 72 25.55 -1.09 8.88
CA GLY A 72 25.88 -1.91 7.70
C GLY A 72 25.80 -1.17 6.37
N THR A 73 25.95 0.15 6.33
CA THR A 73 25.97 0.95 5.09
C THR A 73 27.06 0.47 4.11
N PHE A 74 28.14 -0.10 4.62
CA PHE A 74 29.24 -0.69 3.83
C PHE A 74 28.86 -1.99 3.11
N LEU A 75 27.77 -2.65 3.49
CA LEU A 75 27.34 -3.89 2.86
C LEU A 75 26.67 -3.61 1.51
N PRO A 76 27.06 -4.30 0.42
CA PRO A 76 26.57 -3.99 -0.92
C PRO A 76 25.06 -4.26 -1.04
N ARG A 77 24.35 -3.47 -1.87
CA ARG A 77 22.94 -3.73 -2.24
C ARG A 77 22.79 -4.86 -3.26
N HIS A 78 23.84 -5.13 -4.01
CA HIS A 78 23.91 -6.18 -5.03
C HIS A 78 25.35 -6.55 -5.31
N ILE A 79 25.57 -7.76 -5.84
CA ILE A 79 26.88 -8.22 -6.30
C ILE A 79 26.78 -8.33 -7.83
N PHE A 80 27.55 -7.53 -8.57
CA PHE A 80 27.49 -7.43 -10.04
C PHE A 80 26.07 -7.23 -10.60
N TYR A 81 25.26 -6.35 -9.98
CA TYR A 81 23.83 -6.13 -10.32
C TYR A 81 22.96 -7.40 -10.23
N ARG A 82 23.39 -8.38 -9.43
CA ARG A 82 22.67 -9.63 -9.14
C ARG A 82 22.57 -9.82 -7.61
N PHE A 83 21.79 -10.83 -7.20
CA PHE A 83 21.66 -11.24 -5.79
C PHE A 83 21.11 -10.18 -4.82
N HIS A 84 20.25 -9.27 -5.30
CA HIS A 84 19.62 -8.24 -4.47
C HIS A 84 18.95 -8.80 -3.21
N ALA A 85 18.18 -9.89 -3.34
CA ALA A 85 17.50 -10.53 -2.20
C ALA A 85 18.48 -11.06 -1.15
N VAL A 86 19.57 -11.71 -1.57
CA VAL A 86 20.60 -12.23 -0.66
C VAL A 86 21.32 -11.08 0.05
N CYS A 87 21.66 -10.02 -0.68
CA CYS A 87 22.27 -8.83 -0.10
C CYS A 87 21.35 -8.17 0.92
N ALA A 88 20.04 -8.06 0.63
CA ALA A 88 19.05 -7.56 1.56
C ALA A 88 18.98 -8.42 2.85
N TYR A 89 19.04 -9.75 2.71
CA TYR A 89 19.06 -10.67 3.87
C TYR A 89 20.29 -10.46 4.74
N ILE A 90 21.48 -10.40 4.13
CA ILE A 90 22.75 -10.17 4.85
C ILE A 90 22.70 -8.82 5.59
N ARG A 91 22.23 -7.77 4.91
CA ARG A 91 22.09 -6.42 5.48
C ARG A 91 21.14 -6.42 6.68
N CYS A 92 19.97 -7.03 6.57
CA CYS A 92 19.01 -7.11 7.67
C CYS A 92 19.52 -7.96 8.83
N LEU A 93 20.18 -9.10 8.54
CA LEU A 93 20.81 -9.93 9.56
C LEU A 93 21.88 -9.16 10.32
N PHE A 94 22.69 -8.36 9.64
CA PHE A 94 23.69 -7.50 10.28
C PHE A 94 23.05 -6.47 11.21
N VAL A 95 22.00 -5.77 10.75
CA VAL A 95 21.23 -4.83 11.59
C VAL A 95 20.66 -5.54 12.82
N ALA A 96 20.01 -6.69 12.64
CA ALA A 96 19.44 -7.48 13.73
C ALA A 96 20.50 -7.96 14.73
N LEU A 97 21.70 -8.32 14.25
CA LEU A 97 22.84 -8.68 15.10
C LEU A 97 23.33 -7.48 15.91
N CYS A 98 23.44 -6.30 15.30
CA CYS A 98 23.78 -5.06 16.01
C CYS A 98 22.75 -4.73 17.09
N VAL A 99 21.46 -4.84 16.79
CA VAL A 99 20.37 -4.64 17.78
C VAL A 99 20.47 -5.68 18.91
N LEU A 100 20.79 -6.93 18.59
CA LEU A 100 20.94 -7.97 19.60
C LEU A 100 22.13 -7.70 20.55
N LEU A 101 23.28 -7.28 20.01
CA LEU A 101 24.54 -7.16 20.74
C LEU A 101 24.77 -5.79 21.41
N LEU A 102 24.33 -4.70 20.78
CA LEU A 102 24.68 -3.33 21.19
C LEU A 102 23.56 -2.62 21.95
N TRP A 103 22.33 -3.14 21.90
CA TRP A 103 21.17 -2.50 22.51
C TRP A 103 20.59 -3.33 23.65
N PRO A 104 19.95 -2.68 24.65
CA PRO A 104 19.14 -3.39 25.64
C PRO A 104 18.01 -4.17 24.96
N SER A 105 17.39 -5.08 25.69
CA SER A 105 16.20 -5.78 25.19
C SER A 105 15.04 -4.79 25.00
N PHE A 106 14.27 -5.01 23.94
CA PHE A 106 13.01 -4.31 23.69
C PHE A 106 11.84 -5.18 24.12
N ASP A 107 10.72 -4.57 24.49
CA ASP A 107 9.48 -5.29 24.84
C ASP A 107 8.86 -5.90 23.58
N VAL A 108 8.86 -5.12 22.49
CA VAL A 108 8.35 -5.52 21.17
C VAL A 108 9.35 -5.16 20.09
N ILE A 109 9.55 -6.07 19.14
CA ILE A 109 10.34 -5.82 17.93
C ILE A 109 9.43 -6.04 16.72
N LEU A 110 9.11 -4.97 16.00
CA LEU A 110 8.36 -5.01 14.75
C LEU A 110 9.35 -5.09 13.58
N THR A 111 9.11 -6.01 12.66
CA THR A 111 9.91 -6.13 11.45
C THR A 111 9.05 -6.50 10.25
N ASP A 112 9.46 -6.09 9.05
CA ASP A 112 8.80 -6.40 7.79
C ASP A 112 9.82 -6.83 6.71
N GLN A 113 9.29 -7.31 5.57
CA GLN A 113 10.01 -7.77 4.37
C GLN A 113 10.90 -9.02 4.57
N VAL A 114 11.80 -9.04 5.56
CA VAL A 114 12.88 -10.02 5.68
C VAL A 114 12.72 -10.85 6.96
N SER A 115 11.99 -11.96 6.87
CA SER A 115 11.65 -12.79 8.05
C SER A 115 12.84 -13.57 8.64
N VAL A 116 13.96 -13.71 7.91
CA VAL A 116 15.13 -14.50 8.36
C VAL A 116 15.79 -13.95 9.64
N ILE A 117 15.50 -12.71 10.01
CA ILE A 117 16.04 -12.11 11.24
C ILE A 117 15.28 -12.54 12.51
N ILE A 118 14.04 -13.04 12.38
CA ILE A 118 13.16 -13.37 13.52
C ILE A 118 13.82 -14.34 14.51
N PRO A 119 14.45 -15.45 14.10
CA PRO A 119 15.12 -16.36 15.03
C PRO A 119 16.20 -15.68 15.87
N LEU A 120 16.96 -14.77 15.26
CA LEU A 120 18.02 -14.02 15.92
C LEU A 120 17.44 -13.05 16.96
N LEU A 121 16.36 -12.36 16.61
CA LEU A 121 15.66 -11.44 17.51
C LEU A 121 15.04 -12.16 18.71
N LYS A 122 14.55 -13.39 18.52
CA LYS A 122 13.99 -14.24 19.59
C LYS A 122 15.03 -14.88 20.50
N ALA A 123 16.33 -14.73 20.22
CA ALA A 123 17.38 -15.16 21.14
C ALA A 123 17.25 -14.48 22.52
N LYS A 124 16.76 -13.23 22.54
CA LYS A 124 16.29 -12.54 23.75
C LYS A 124 14.84 -12.96 24.05
N LYS A 125 14.65 -13.98 24.90
CA LYS A 125 13.32 -14.55 25.24
C LYS A 125 12.29 -13.55 25.77
N SER A 126 12.72 -12.40 26.29
CA SER A 126 11.84 -11.34 26.80
C SER A 126 11.12 -10.55 25.70
N SER A 127 11.66 -10.51 24.48
CA SER A 127 11.15 -9.68 23.40
C SER A 127 10.07 -10.41 22.61
N LYS A 128 8.93 -9.75 22.37
CA LYS A 128 7.90 -10.22 21.45
C LYS A 128 8.19 -9.74 20.04
N VAL A 129 8.14 -10.62 19.04
CA VAL A 129 8.41 -10.26 17.65
C VAL A 129 7.11 -10.21 16.85
N VAL A 130 6.82 -9.03 16.28
CA VAL A 130 5.69 -8.80 15.37
C VAL A 130 6.25 -8.74 13.94
N PHE A 131 5.76 -9.59 13.06
CA PHE A 131 6.16 -9.58 11.65
C PHE A 131 5.03 -9.03 10.78
N TYR A 132 5.28 -7.92 10.07
CA TYR A 132 4.35 -7.35 9.12
C TYR A 132 4.66 -7.84 7.70
N CYS A 133 3.79 -8.67 7.15
CA CYS A 133 3.89 -9.21 5.80
C CYS A 133 3.05 -8.36 4.83
N HIS A 134 3.71 -7.50 4.05
CA HIS A 134 3.05 -6.70 3.01
C HIS A 134 2.45 -7.57 1.91
N PHE A 135 3.21 -8.57 1.48
CA PHE A 135 2.80 -9.66 0.61
C PHE A 135 3.88 -10.75 0.65
N PRO A 136 3.55 -12.04 0.48
CA PRO A 136 4.56 -13.08 0.49
C PRO A 136 5.58 -12.94 -0.66
N ASP A 137 6.87 -12.93 -0.35
CA ASP A 137 7.94 -12.78 -1.35
C ASP A 137 7.95 -13.95 -2.35
N LEU A 138 7.49 -15.14 -1.92
CA LEU A 138 7.32 -16.34 -2.75
C LEU A 138 6.56 -16.07 -4.07
N LEU A 139 5.67 -15.07 -4.06
CA LEU A 139 4.84 -14.70 -5.21
C LEU A 139 5.39 -13.51 -6.01
N LEU A 140 6.30 -12.72 -5.45
CA LEU A 140 6.92 -11.58 -6.14
C LEU A 140 8.01 -12.01 -7.15
N ALA A 141 8.60 -13.20 -6.96
CA ALA A 141 9.50 -13.79 -7.94
C ALA A 141 8.72 -14.47 -9.07
N LYS A 142 8.60 -13.82 -10.24
CA LYS A 142 8.08 -14.48 -11.46
C LYS A 142 8.90 -15.75 -11.73
N HIS A 143 8.27 -16.91 -11.54
CA HIS A 143 8.86 -18.25 -11.67
C HIS A 143 9.06 -18.64 -13.15
N THR A 144 9.88 -17.87 -13.88
CA THR A 144 10.00 -18.00 -15.33
C THR A 144 10.84 -19.20 -15.79
N THR A 145 11.67 -19.80 -14.92
CA THR A 145 12.53 -20.94 -15.28
C THR A 145 12.63 -21.99 -14.16
N VAL A 146 12.80 -23.26 -14.54
CA VAL A 146 12.94 -24.40 -13.62
C VAL A 146 14.13 -24.24 -12.67
N LEU A 147 15.26 -23.72 -13.18
CA LEU A 147 16.45 -23.44 -12.38
C LEU A 147 16.19 -22.40 -11.26
N ARG A 148 15.41 -21.35 -11.57
CA ARG A 148 15.03 -20.33 -10.59
C ARG A 148 14.08 -20.88 -9.53
N LYS A 149 13.18 -21.80 -9.90
CA LYS A 149 12.32 -22.53 -8.94
C LYS A 149 13.17 -23.37 -7.98
N ILE A 150 14.18 -24.09 -8.47
CA ILE A 150 15.06 -24.93 -7.64
C ILE A 150 15.89 -24.08 -6.68
N TYR A 151 16.49 -22.98 -7.16
CA TYR A 151 17.25 -22.05 -6.34
C TYR A 151 16.41 -21.38 -5.24
N ARG A 152 15.14 -21.08 -5.53
CA ARG A 152 14.26 -20.35 -4.62
C ARG A 152 13.62 -21.23 -3.54
N LYS A 153 13.35 -22.51 -3.82
CA LYS A 153 12.84 -23.49 -2.84
C LYS A 153 13.47 -23.43 -1.44
N PRO A 154 14.82 -23.47 -1.27
CA PRO A 154 15.41 -23.38 0.07
C PRO A 154 15.15 -22.04 0.76
N ILE A 155 15.13 -20.94 0.01
CA ILE A 155 14.82 -19.61 0.54
C ILE A 155 13.37 -19.56 1.01
N ASP A 156 12.45 -20.12 0.23
CA ASP A 156 11.02 -20.14 0.57
C ASP A 156 10.74 -20.99 1.82
N LEU A 157 11.43 -22.12 1.98
CA LEU A 157 11.34 -22.96 3.17
C LEU A 157 11.85 -22.24 4.42
N ILE A 158 12.97 -21.50 4.29
CA ILE A 158 13.51 -20.68 5.36
C ILE A 158 12.51 -19.58 5.69
N GLU A 159 12.03 -18.84 4.69
CA GLU A 159 11.08 -17.73 4.84
C GLU A 159 9.81 -18.19 5.56
N GLU A 160 9.22 -19.32 5.16
CA GLU A 160 8.05 -19.90 5.82
C GLU A 160 8.35 -20.28 7.28
N ALA A 161 9.47 -20.97 7.52
CA ALA A 161 9.86 -21.39 8.85
C ALA A 161 10.11 -20.20 9.78
N THR A 162 10.86 -19.19 9.33
CA THR A 162 11.22 -18.02 10.14
C THR A 162 10.04 -17.08 10.34
N THR A 163 9.16 -16.93 9.36
CA THR A 163 7.88 -16.20 9.52
C THR A 163 7.03 -16.84 10.61
N GLY A 164 6.94 -18.17 10.63
CA GLY A 164 6.20 -18.93 11.65
C GLY A 164 6.78 -18.88 13.06
N MET A 165 7.94 -18.23 13.26
CA MET A 165 8.52 -18.01 14.59
C MET A 165 8.07 -16.69 15.22
N ALA A 166 7.45 -15.77 14.46
CA ALA A 166 6.91 -14.53 15.01
C ALA A 166 5.84 -14.82 16.07
N ASP A 167 5.77 -13.95 17.08
CA ASP A 167 4.72 -14.04 18.11
C ASP A 167 3.37 -13.52 17.56
N LEU A 168 3.41 -12.62 16.58
CA LEU A 168 2.25 -12.14 15.83
C LEU A 168 2.64 -11.87 14.38
N ILE A 169 1.77 -12.27 13.45
CA ILE A 169 1.92 -11.99 12.02
C ILE A 169 0.78 -11.06 11.62
N LEU A 170 1.14 -9.93 11.02
CA LEU A 170 0.22 -8.93 10.49
C LEU A 170 0.27 -8.94 8.96
N VAL A 171 -0.87 -8.71 8.32
CA VAL A 171 -0.99 -8.54 6.86
C VAL A 171 -1.85 -7.32 6.53
N ASN A 172 -1.64 -6.75 5.34
CA ASN A 172 -2.29 -5.51 4.91
C ASN A 172 -3.76 -5.64 4.48
N SER A 173 -4.27 -6.86 4.27
CA SER A 173 -5.63 -7.09 3.81
C SER A 173 -6.05 -8.55 4.06
N LYS A 174 -7.36 -8.83 4.05
CA LYS A 174 -7.89 -10.19 4.07
C LYS A 174 -7.53 -10.95 2.79
N PHE A 175 -7.45 -10.27 1.65
CA PHE A 175 -6.95 -10.84 0.40
C PHE A 175 -5.51 -11.35 0.56
N THR A 176 -4.64 -10.56 1.18
CA THR A 176 -3.28 -10.98 1.51
C THR A 176 -3.26 -12.08 2.55
N ALA A 177 -4.16 -12.07 3.55
CA ALA A 177 -4.29 -13.17 4.51
C ALA A 177 -4.63 -14.51 3.84
N LEU A 178 -5.57 -14.51 2.88
CA LEU A 178 -5.91 -15.69 2.08
C LEU A 178 -4.74 -16.13 1.20
N THR A 179 -4.02 -15.18 0.62
CA THR A 179 -2.84 -15.45 -0.20
C THR A 179 -1.70 -16.03 0.66
N PHE A 180 -1.51 -15.51 1.86
CA PHE A 180 -0.57 -16.00 2.87
C PHE A 180 -0.86 -17.46 3.20
N ALA A 181 -2.11 -17.81 3.52
CA ALA A 181 -2.52 -19.18 3.82
C ALA A 181 -2.25 -20.15 2.64
N LYS A 182 -2.56 -19.74 1.41
CA LYS A 182 -2.29 -20.54 0.19
C LYS A 182 -0.81 -20.74 -0.09
N THR A 183 0.00 -19.74 0.25
CA THR A 183 1.44 -19.68 0.04
C THR A 183 2.19 -20.51 1.08
N PHE A 184 1.94 -20.25 2.37
CA PHE A 184 2.60 -20.86 3.50
C PHE A 184 1.77 -22.02 4.08
N ARG A 185 1.69 -23.10 3.30
CA ARG A 185 0.84 -24.27 3.61
C ARG A 185 1.21 -24.97 4.92
N ARG A 186 2.48 -24.96 5.33
CA ARG A 186 2.90 -25.58 6.60
C ARG A 186 2.46 -24.74 7.79
N LEU A 187 2.51 -23.41 7.67
CA LEU A 187 1.95 -22.52 8.69
C LEU A 187 0.43 -22.65 8.76
N ASP A 188 -0.22 -22.72 7.59
CA ASP A 188 -1.66 -22.91 7.51
C ASP A 188 -2.11 -24.24 8.14
N GLY A 189 -1.41 -25.34 7.83
CA GLY A 189 -1.66 -26.66 8.42
C GLY A 189 -1.38 -26.75 9.92
N ARG A 190 -0.58 -25.83 10.48
CA ARG A 190 -0.36 -25.68 11.93
C ARG A 190 -1.40 -24.78 12.62
N GLY A 191 -2.38 -24.27 11.89
CA GLY A 191 -3.39 -23.36 12.44
C GLY A 191 -2.90 -21.92 12.62
N ILE A 192 -1.70 -21.57 12.16
CA ILE A 192 -1.19 -20.19 12.26
C ILE A 192 -1.91 -19.33 11.22
N ARG A 193 -2.56 -18.26 11.67
CA ARG A 193 -3.30 -17.33 10.81
C ARG A 193 -2.84 -15.89 11.09
N PRO A 194 -2.54 -15.10 10.04
CA PRO A 194 -2.17 -13.71 10.25
C PRO A 194 -3.39 -12.87 10.63
N SER A 195 -3.17 -11.87 11.48
CA SER A 195 -4.17 -10.83 11.76
C SER A 195 -4.08 -9.72 10.72
N VAL A 196 -5.20 -9.05 10.44
CA VAL A 196 -5.22 -7.96 9.46
C VAL A 196 -4.99 -6.62 10.17
N LEU A 197 -4.03 -5.86 9.66
CA LEU A 197 -3.80 -4.47 10.02
C LEU A 197 -3.72 -3.67 8.71
N TYR A 198 -4.77 -2.91 8.40
CA TYR A 198 -4.87 -2.20 7.14
C TYR A 198 -3.89 -1.01 7.07
N PRO A 199 -3.17 -0.80 5.95
CA PRO A 199 -2.40 0.42 5.75
C PRO A 199 -3.28 1.66 5.84
N ALA A 200 -2.70 2.73 6.37
CA ALA A 200 -3.38 4.00 6.53
C ALA A 200 -3.15 4.96 5.37
N VAL A 201 -4.04 5.93 5.26
CA VAL A 201 -3.81 7.16 4.51
C VAL A 201 -3.86 8.35 5.47
N ASN A 202 -2.94 9.31 5.29
CA ASN A 202 -3.05 10.61 5.96
C ASN A 202 -4.20 11.39 5.31
N VAL A 203 -5.34 11.41 5.98
CA VAL A 203 -6.57 12.06 5.53
C VAL A 203 -6.42 13.59 5.52
N GLU A 204 -5.59 14.14 6.41
CA GLU A 204 -5.41 15.59 6.59
C GLU A 204 -4.63 16.24 5.44
N GLN A 205 -3.93 15.45 4.60
CA GLN A 205 -3.20 15.96 3.43
C GLN A 205 -4.09 16.38 2.25
N PHE A 206 -5.39 16.04 2.30
CA PHE A 206 -6.34 16.29 1.22
C PHE A 206 -7.34 17.37 1.63
N GLU A 207 -7.35 18.45 0.86
CA GLU A 207 -8.31 19.54 0.98
C GLU A 207 -9.68 19.13 0.41
N ASN A 208 -10.70 19.93 0.74
CA ASN A 208 -12.02 19.79 0.14
C ASN A 208 -11.94 20.00 -1.38
N PRO A 209 -12.77 19.30 -2.16
CA PRO A 209 -12.74 19.42 -3.62
C PRO A 209 -13.13 20.83 -4.06
N CYS A 210 -12.32 21.43 -4.93
CA CYS A 210 -12.56 22.79 -5.44
C CYS A 210 -13.45 22.81 -6.70
N ALA A 211 -13.57 21.67 -7.41
CA ALA A 211 -14.41 21.51 -8.59
C ALA A 211 -14.65 20.02 -8.91
N TYR A 212 -15.78 19.72 -9.54
CA TYR A 212 -16.08 18.43 -10.17
C TYR A 212 -16.02 18.57 -11.68
N ASN A 213 -14.80 18.66 -12.22
CA ASN A 213 -14.61 18.67 -13.66
C ASN A 213 -14.95 17.29 -14.23
N PHE A 214 -15.43 17.21 -15.47
CA PHE A 214 -15.69 15.95 -16.18
C PHE A 214 -14.41 15.19 -16.57
N ASN A 215 -13.37 15.26 -15.74
CA ASN A 215 -12.12 14.53 -15.88
C ASN A 215 -12.13 13.29 -14.99
N PHE A 216 -11.97 12.12 -15.59
CA PHE A 216 -11.65 10.88 -14.88
C PHE A 216 -10.14 10.79 -14.65
N LEU A 217 -9.72 10.15 -13.56
CA LEU A 217 -8.31 10.08 -13.19
C LEU A 217 -7.88 8.63 -12.95
N SER A 218 -6.80 8.19 -13.59
CA SER A 218 -6.13 6.92 -13.27
C SER A 218 -4.75 7.22 -12.71
N ILE A 219 -4.49 6.86 -11.45
CA ILE A 219 -3.19 7.01 -10.80
C ILE A 219 -2.53 5.64 -10.61
N ASN A 220 -1.58 5.30 -11.46
CA ASN A 220 -0.85 4.03 -11.42
C ASN A 220 0.56 4.19 -11.97
N ARG A 221 1.50 3.34 -11.53
CA ARG A 221 2.77 3.20 -12.23
C ARG A 221 2.52 2.74 -13.66
N PHE A 222 3.36 3.16 -14.60
CA PHE A 222 3.31 2.74 -16.00
C PHE A 222 3.84 1.29 -16.16
N GLU A 223 3.15 0.33 -15.54
CA GLU A 223 3.49 -1.10 -15.55
C GLU A 223 2.30 -1.90 -16.11
N ARG A 224 2.55 -2.88 -16.99
CA ARG A 224 1.47 -3.62 -17.69
C ARG A 224 0.49 -4.31 -16.75
N LYS A 225 0.96 -4.78 -15.59
CA LYS A 225 0.12 -5.41 -14.55
C LYS A 225 -0.95 -4.47 -13.96
N LYS A 226 -0.78 -3.15 -14.09
CA LYS A 226 -1.75 -2.16 -13.60
C LYS A 226 -2.94 -1.97 -14.54
N ASN A 227 -2.86 -2.54 -15.76
CA ASN A 227 -3.96 -2.59 -16.73
C ASN A 227 -4.57 -1.21 -17.04
N VAL A 228 -3.74 -0.17 -17.16
CA VAL A 228 -4.17 1.22 -17.40
C VAL A 228 -4.95 1.34 -18.72
N GLY A 229 -4.68 0.47 -19.69
CA GLY A 229 -5.44 0.40 -20.95
C GLY A 229 -6.94 0.20 -20.75
N LEU A 230 -7.37 -0.44 -19.66
CA LEU A 230 -8.79 -0.57 -19.32
C LEU A 230 -9.46 0.80 -19.14
N ALA A 231 -8.78 1.79 -18.55
CA ALA A 231 -9.32 3.14 -18.40
C ALA A 231 -9.53 3.82 -19.77
N ILE A 232 -8.60 3.61 -20.70
CA ILE A 232 -8.67 4.13 -22.09
C ILE A 232 -9.85 3.51 -22.83
N SER A 233 -9.96 2.18 -22.85
CA SER A 233 -11.06 1.49 -23.52
C SER A 233 -12.42 1.80 -22.89
N SER A 234 -12.47 2.06 -21.58
CA SER A 234 -13.70 2.45 -20.88
C SER A 234 -14.15 3.87 -21.27
N LEU A 235 -13.19 4.80 -21.42
CA LEU A 235 -13.47 6.14 -21.93
C LEU A 235 -14.02 6.08 -23.36
N ALA A 236 -13.38 5.33 -24.25
CA ALA A 236 -13.84 5.18 -25.63
C ALA A 236 -15.27 4.63 -25.70
N LYS A 237 -15.59 3.61 -24.89
CA LYS A 237 -16.95 3.08 -24.77
C LYS A 237 -17.94 4.09 -24.22
N LEU A 238 -17.57 4.89 -23.21
CA LEU A 238 -18.43 5.95 -22.69
C LEU A 238 -18.78 6.95 -23.80
N LEU A 239 -17.78 7.42 -24.54
CA LEU A 239 -17.96 8.41 -25.61
C LEU A 239 -18.78 7.84 -26.77
N ALA A 240 -18.60 6.57 -27.14
CA ALA A 240 -19.40 5.92 -28.16
C ALA A 240 -20.88 5.76 -27.74
N LEU A 241 -21.15 5.30 -26.52
CA LEU A 241 -22.52 5.06 -26.04
C LEU A 241 -23.32 6.35 -25.84
N GLU A 242 -22.67 7.41 -25.37
CA GLU A 242 -23.33 8.68 -25.08
C GLU A 242 -23.32 9.65 -26.26
N GLY A 243 -22.38 9.48 -27.21
CA GLY A 243 -22.29 10.29 -28.43
C GLY A 243 -23.49 10.11 -29.36
N ASP A 244 -24.02 8.88 -29.44
CA ASP A 244 -25.21 8.57 -30.23
C ASP A 244 -26.51 8.99 -29.52
N ALA A 245 -26.50 9.05 -28.18
CA ALA A 245 -27.68 9.32 -27.37
C ALA A 245 -27.92 10.82 -27.09
N PHE A 246 -26.87 11.66 -27.15
CA PHE A 246 -27.00 13.08 -26.83
C PHE A 246 -26.10 13.99 -27.68
N GLN A 247 -26.68 15.03 -28.27
CA GLN A 247 -25.97 16.26 -28.70
C GLN A 247 -25.53 17.10 -27.47
N ASN A 248 -24.87 16.48 -26.47
CA ASN A 248 -24.53 17.15 -25.22
C ASN A 248 -23.20 17.89 -25.34
N SER A 249 -23.22 19.22 -25.23
CA SER A 249 -22.01 20.07 -25.16
C SER A 249 -21.09 19.68 -24.00
N GLU A 250 -21.61 19.03 -22.96
CA GLU A 250 -20.82 18.56 -21.82
C GLU A 250 -20.00 17.29 -22.12
N LEU A 251 -20.42 16.47 -23.09
CA LEU A 251 -19.65 15.27 -23.48
C LEU A 251 -18.29 15.67 -24.08
N ALA A 252 -18.25 16.81 -24.76
CA ALA A 252 -17.01 17.40 -25.28
C ALA A 252 -16.02 17.85 -24.19
N LYS A 253 -16.45 17.91 -22.91
CA LYS A 253 -15.59 18.24 -21.77
C LYS A 253 -15.06 16.99 -21.07
N VAL A 254 -15.52 15.79 -21.43
CA VAL A 254 -15.08 14.55 -20.81
C VAL A 254 -13.63 14.25 -21.20
N SER A 255 -12.79 14.05 -20.20
CA SER A 255 -11.37 13.71 -20.39
C SER A 255 -10.91 12.62 -19.42
N LEU A 256 -9.76 12.02 -19.72
CA LEU A 256 -9.07 11.10 -18.83
C LEU A 256 -7.64 11.60 -18.60
N THR A 257 -7.28 11.76 -17.34
CA THR A 257 -5.89 11.98 -16.95
C THR A 257 -5.27 10.67 -16.47
N ILE A 258 -4.15 10.28 -17.05
CA ILE A 258 -3.36 9.12 -16.65
C ILE A 258 -2.07 9.64 -16.02
N ALA A 259 -1.93 9.46 -14.71
CA ALA A 259 -0.79 9.94 -13.94
C ALA A 259 -0.10 8.78 -13.19
N GLY A 260 1.20 8.90 -12.98
CA GLY A 260 1.88 8.06 -12.00
C GLY A 260 3.35 7.82 -12.32
N GLY A 261 3.97 6.98 -11.49
CA GLY A 261 5.42 6.79 -11.49
C GLY A 261 5.94 6.30 -12.85
N PHE A 262 6.88 7.06 -13.40
CA PHE A 262 7.53 6.79 -14.67
C PHE A 262 9.04 7.02 -14.54
N ASP A 263 9.82 6.00 -14.91
CA ASP A 263 11.27 6.05 -14.98
C ASP A 263 11.73 5.71 -16.40
N LYS A 264 12.37 6.67 -17.07
CA LYS A 264 12.91 6.55 -18.44
C LYS A 264 13.96 5.45 -18.59
N ARG A 265 14.59 5.04 -17.49
CA ARG A 265 15.60 3.97 -17.46
C ARG A 265 14.97 2.58 -17.47
N LEU A 266 13.68 2.48 -17.11
CA LEU A 266 12.94 1.22 -17.12
C LEU A 266 12.24 1.04 -18.46
N ARG A 267 12.73 0.09 -19.26
CA ARG A 267 12.20 -0.22 -20.59
C ARG A 267 10.69 -0.49 -20.58
N GLU A 268 10.19 -1.20 -19.56
CA GLU A 268 8.75 -1.48 -19.42
C GLU A 268 7.90 -0.21 -19.34
N ASN A 269 8.35 0.82 -18.61
CA ASN A 269 7.60 2.08 -18.49
C ASN A 269 7.48 2.80 -19.83
N VAL A 270 8.60 2.88 -20.56
CA VAL A 270 8.66 3.56 -21.86
C VAL A 270 7.80 2.83 -22.89
N GLU A 271 7.98 1.52 -23.04
CA GLU A 271 7.20 0.70 -23.97
C GLU A 271 5.70 0.76 -23.63
N TYR A 272 5.33 0.64 -22.35
CA TYR A 272 3.93 0.62 -21.98
C TYR A 272 3.24 1.97 -22.20
N LEU A 273 3.93 3.09 -21.99
CA LEU A 273 3.37 4.41 -22.32
C LEU A 273 3.06 4.53 -23.83
N GLU A 274 3.94 4.06 -24.70
CA GLU A 274 3.70 4.07 -26.14
C GLU A 274 2.57 3.09 -26.55
N GLU A 275 2.49 1.92 -25.92
CA GLU A 275 1.34 1.00 -26.09
C GLU A 275 0.01 1.67 -25.71
N LEU A 276 -0.03 2.45 -24.61
CA LEU A 276 -1.22 3.19 -24.19
C LEU A 276 -1.61 4.29 -25.19
N LYS A 277 -0.64 5.05 -25.72
CA LYS A 277 -0.89 6.06 -26.75
C LYS A 277 -1.43 5.42 -28.03
N SER A 278 -0.81 4.34 -28.50
CA SER A 278 -1.28 3.61 -29.68
C SER A 278 -2.70 3.05 -29.49
N LEU A 279 -3.03 2.56 -28.28
CA LEU A 279 -4.39 2.16 -27.94
C LEU A 279 -5.37 3.34 -28.01
N ALA A 280 -5.01 4.49 -27.44
CA ALA A 280 -5.85 5.69 -27.50
C ALA A 280 -6.11 6.16 -28.94
N GLU A 281 -5.10 6.08 -29.81
CA GLU A 281 -5.23 6.43 -31.23
C GLU A 281 -6.16 5.48 -31.95
N LYS A 282 -5.98 4.17 -31.73
CA LYS A 282 -6.81 3.12 -32.31
C LYS A 282 -8.28 3.25 -31.87
N GLU A 283 -8.52 3.61 -30.62
CA GLU A 283 -9.86 3.80 -30.05
C GLU A 283 -10.44 5.20 -30.35
N GLY A 284 -9.69 6.08 -31.02
CA GLY A 284 -10.16 7.41 -31.44
C GLY A 284 -10.35 8.41 -30.31
N VAL A 285 -9.63 8.27 -29.19
CA VAL A 285 -9.78 9.12 -27.98
C VAL A 285 -8.50 9.83 -27.55
N SER A 286 -7.47 9.85 -28.39
CA SER A 286 -6.17 10.47 -28.06
C SER A 286 -6.26 11.95 -27.67
N ASP A 287 -7.18 12.70 -28.27
CA ASP A 287 -7.44 14.11 -27.96
C ASP A 287 -8.09 14.33 -26.59
N ARG A 288 -8.56 13.27 -25.94
CA ARG A 288 -9.24 13.29 -24.63
C ARG A 288 -8.35 12.82 -23.48
N ILE A 289 -7.10 12.45 -23.76
CA ILE A 289 -6.22 11.84 -22.75
C ILE A 289 -5.02 12.74 -22.47
N ASN A 290 -4.81 13.02 -21.18
CA ASN A 290 -3.62 13.69 -20.69
C ASN A 290 -2.71 12.70 -19.95
N TYR A 291 -1.44 12.61 -20.35
CA TYR A 291 -0.45 11.71 -19.74
C TYR A 291 0.52 12.51 -18.88
N ILE A 292 0.62 12.16 -17.58
CA ILE A 292 1.53 12.79 -16.62
C ILE A 292 2.54 11.74 -16.14
N THR A 293 3.75 11.80 -16.72
CA THR A 293 4.85 10.89 -16.40
C THR A 293 5.57 11.37 -15.13
N SER A 294 5.15 10.84 -13.99
CA SER A 294 5.49 11.27 -12.62
C SER A 294 4.86 12.60 -12.21
N CYS A 295 4.35 12.64 -10.98
CA CYS A 295 3.81 13.84 -10.35
C CYS A 295 4.32 13.94 -8.91
N SER A 296 4.53 15.16 -8.44
CA SER A 296 4.78 15.44 -7.02
C SER A 296 3.53 15.16 -6.18
N THR A 297 3.70 15.04 -4.86
CA THR A 297 2.57 14.89 -3.92
C THR A 297 1.55 16.02 -4.08
N ALA A 298 2.01 17.26 -4.25
CA ALA A 298 1.14 18.42 -4.43
C ALA A 298 0.33 18.34 -5.74
N GLU A 299 0.98 17.98 -6.85
CA GLU A 299 0.30 17.79 -8.14
C GLU A 299 -0.71 16.65 -8.08
N ARG A 300 -0.34 15.52 -7.47
CA ARG A 300 -1.24 14.38 -7.26
C ARG A 300 -2.48 14.80 -6.46
N ASN A 301 -2.29 15.50 -5.34
CA ASN A 301 -3.41 15.94 -4.50
C ASN A 301 -4.31 16.93 -5.24
N LYS A 302 -3.75 17.79 -6.10
CA LYS A 302 -4.51 18.68 -6.99
C LYS A 302 -5.29 17.92 -8.07
N LEU A 303 -4.69 16.91 -8.69
CA LEU A 303 -5.40 16.06 -9.67
C LEU A 303 -6.58 15.34 -9.01
N LEU A 304 -6.35 14.80 -7.81
CA LEU A 304 -7.39 14.16 -7.01
C LEU A 304 -8.51 15.14 -6.65
N SER A 305 -8.21 16.36 -6.21
CA SER A 305 -9.26 17.31 -5.81
C SER A 305 -10.13 17.80 -6.97
N GLN A 306 -9.61 17.76 -8.21
CA GLN A 306 -10.27 18.29 -9.41
C GLN A 306 -11.01 17.23 -10.25
N CYS A 307 -10.72 15.94 -10.08
CA CYS A 307 -11.36 14.90 -10.88
C CYS A 307 -12.82 14.63 -10.46
N LEU A 308 -13.60 14.01 -11.34
CA LEU A 308 -14.94 13.51 -11.01
C LEU A 308 -14.87 12.22 -10.19
N CYS A 309 -13.96 11.33 -10.59
CA CYS A 309 -13.83 9.97 -10.06
C CYS A 309 -12.42 9.44 -10.39
N VAL A 310 -11.93 8.54 -9.54
CA VAL A 310 -10.71 7.76 -9.83
C VAL A 310 -11.07 6.40 -10.42
N LEU A 311 -10.37 6.01 -11.48
CA LEU A 311 -10.44 4.68 -12.10
C LEU A 311 -9.25 3.85 -11.61
N TYR A 312 -9.52 2.77 -10.89
CA TYR A 312 -8.51 1.86 -10.36
C TYR A 312 -8.57 0.50 -11.05
N THR A 313 -7.78 0.38 -12.11
CA THR A 313 -7.76 -0.76 -13.04
C THR A 313 -6.93 -1.99 -12.64
N PRO A 314 -6.02 -1.98 -11.65
CA PRO A 314 -5.28 -3.18 -11.29
C PRO A 314 -6.19 -4.31 -10.80
N LYS A 315 -5.99 -5.52 -11.33
CA LYS A 315 -6.65 -6.75 -10.85
C LYS A 315 -5.78 -7.41 -9.79
N ASP A 316 -6.41 -8.05 -8.79
CA ASP A 316 -5.73 -8.83 -7.74
C ASP A 316 -4.65 -8.00 -7.00
N GLU A 317 -4.87 -6.69 -6.88
CA GLU A 317 -3.98 -5.80 -6.14
C GLU A 317 -4.02 -6.15 -4.65
N HIS A 318 -2.87 -6.10 -3.98
CA HIS A 318 -2.74 -6.64 -2.63
C HIS A 318 -3.56 -5.81 -1.62
N PHE A 319 -3.45 -4.49 -1.71
CA PHE A 319 -4.25 -3.55 -0.92
C PHE A 319 -4.78 -2.40 -1.79
N GLY A 320 -3.89 -1.67 -2.46
CA GLY A 320 -4.24 -0.53 -3.30
C GLY A 320 -4.48 0.75 -2.48
N ILE A 321 -3.41 1.50 -2.22
CA ILE A 321 -3.50 2.76 -1.44
C ILE A 321 -4.19 3.89 -2.21
N VAL A 322 -4.10 3.89 -3.54
CA VAL A 322 -4.68 4.93 -4.42
C VAL A 322 -6.20 5.08 -4.22
N PRO A 323 -6.99 3.98 -4.15
CA PRO A 323 -8.39 4.06 -3.73
C PRO A 323 -8.60 4.85 -2.43
N LEU A 324 -7.79 4.61 -1.38
CA LEU A 324 -7.91 5.34 -0.12
C LEU A 324 -7.53 6.81 -0.25
N GLU A 325 -6.49 7.13 -1.04
CA GLU A 325 -6.11 8.51 -1.35
C GLU A 325 -7.23 9.26 -2.07
N ALA A 326 -7.91 8.60 -3.02
CA ALA A 326 -9.05 9.15 -3.74
C ALA A 326 -10.26 9.38 -2.84
N MET A 327 -10.60 8.37 -2.04
CA MET A 327 -11.69 8.47 -1.06
C MET A 327 -11.40 9.55 -0.01
N ALA A 328 -10.15 9.66 0.45
CA ALA A 328 -9.71 10.75 1.30
C ALA A 328 -9.82 12.11 0.58
N ALA A 329 -9.62 12.19 -0.72
CA ALA A 329 -9.84 13.41 -1.50
C ALA A 329 -11.33 13.70 -1.85
N HIS A 330 -12.28 13.05 -1.16
CA HIS A 330 -13.73 13.15 -1.42
C HIS A 330 -14.11 12.72 -2.85
N LYS A 331 -13.42 11.73 -3.41
CA LYS A 331 -13.71 11.20 -4.75
C LYS A 331 -14.18 9.76 -4.69
N PRO A 332 -15.27 9.43 -5.42
CA PRO A 332 -15.64 8.05 -5.62
C PRO A 332 -14.56 7.31 -6.42
N VAL A 333 -14.53 5.99 -6.26
CA VAL A 333 -13.58 5.12 -6.96
C VAL A 333 -14.34 4.06 -7.74
N ILE A 334 -14.02 3.91 -9.03
CA ILE A 334 -14.43 2.75 -9.83
C ILE A 334 -13.22 1.82 -9.87
N ALA A 335 -13.33 0.63 -9.28
CA ALA A 335 -12.23 -0.31 -9.17
C ALA A 335 -12.59 -1.70 -9.66
N CYS A 336 -11.57 -2.49 -10.02
CA CYS A 336 -11.74 -3.91 -10.27
C CYS A 336 -12.28 -4.64 -9.01
N ASN A 337 -13.27 -5.50 -9.18
CA ASN A 337 -13.89 -6.32 -8.13
C ASN A 337 -12.98 -7.50 -7.72
N SER A 338 -11.75 -7.20 -7.32
CA SER A 338 -10.74 -8.19 -6.95
C SER A 338 -9.68 -7.56 -6.04
N GLY A 339 -9.02 -8.37 -5.22
CA GLY A 339 -7.93 -7.90 -4.36
C GLY A 339 -8.39 -7.00 -3.20
N GLY A 340 -7.47 -6.16 -2.74
CA GLY A 340 -7.69 -5.20 -1.66
C GLY A 340 -8.80 -4.17 -1.87
N PRO A 341 -9.06 -3.64 -3.09
CA PRO A 341 -10.16 -2.70 -3.32
C PRO A 341 -11.53 -3.20 -2.86
N VAL A 342 -11.78 -4.52 -2.88
CA VAL A 342 -13.04 -5.14 -2.40
C VAL A 342 -13.24 -4.94 -0.90
N GLU A 343 -12.18 -4.71 -0.15
CA GLU A 343 -12.23 -4.50 1.30
C GLU A 343 -12.40 -3.02 1.70
N THR A 344 -12.07 -2.10 0.79
CA THR A 344 -11.96 -0.67 1.09
C THR A 344 -13.07 0.14 0.43
N ILE A 345 -13.59 -0.32 -0.71
CA ILE A 345 -14.70 0.33 -1.43
C ILE A 345 -16.02 -0.34 -1.05
N LYS A 346 -16.99 0.46 -0.62
CA LYS A 346 -18.39 0.03 -0.45
C LYS A 346 -19.14 0.25 -1.76
N ASP A 347 -19.39 -0.83 -2.49
CA ASP A 347 -20.07 -0.78 -3.80
C ASP A 347 -21.41 -0.05 -3.73
N GLY A 348 -21.63 0.86 -4.68
CA GLY A 348 -22.82 1.72 -4.74
C GLY A 348 -22.88 2.83 -3.68
N VAL A 349 -21.94 2.89 -2.75
CA VAL A 349 -21.90 3.89 -1.66
C VAL A 349 -20.69 4.81 -1.77
N THR A 350 -19.47 4.26 -1.81
CA THR A 350 -18.23 5.05 -1.91
C THR A 350 -17.59 4.98 -3.30
N GLY A 351 -18.26 4.32 -4.24
CA GLY A 351 -17.72 3.97 -5.54
C GLY A 351 -18.41 2.76 -6.16
N PHE A 352 -17.77 2.15 -7.15
CA PHE A 352 -18.25 0.95 -7.82
C PHE A 352 -17.17 -0.11 -7.92
N LEU A 353 -17.52 -1.36 -7.66
CA LEU A 353 -16.70 -2.53 -7.95
C LEU A 353 -17.19 -3.15 -9.26
N CYS A 354 -16.30 -3.23 -10.24
CA CYS A 354 -16.62 -3.69 -11.59
C CYS A 354 -15.73 -4.87 -11.99
N GLU A 355 -16.23 -5.76 -12.83
CA GLU A 355 -15.38 -6.70 -13.53
C GLU A 355 -14.35 -5.94 -14.40
N PRO A 356 -13.15 -6.50 -14.64
CA PRO A 356 -12.04 -5.82 -15.31
C PRO A 356 -12.24 -5.74 -16.83
N ASN A 357 -13.38 -5.23 -17.27
CA ASN A 357 -13.78 -5.07 -18.66
C ASN A 357 -14.32 -3.65 -18.91
N GLY A 358 -14.13 -3.15 -20.13
CA GLY A 358 -14.46 -1.77 -20.44
C GLY A 358 -15.96 -1.45 -20.40
N GLN A 359 -16.83 -2.46 -20.46
CA GLN A 359 -18.28 -2.26 -20.48
C GLN A 359 -18.82 -1.89 -19.09
N GLU A 360 -18.38 -2.60 -18.04
CA GLU A 360 -18.81 -2.29 -16.68
C GLU A 360 -18.22 -0.97 -16.18
N PHE A 361 -16.92 -0.76 -16.45
CA PHE A 361 -16.26 0.51 -16.14
C PHE A 361 -16.94 1.68 -16.86
N SER A 362 -17.21 1.59 -18.17
CA SER A 362 -17.89 2.67 -18.90
C SER A 362 -19.30 2.91 -18.36
N SER A 363 -20.04 1.86 -17.98
CA SER A 363 -21.37 1.98 -17.40
C SER A 363 -21.35 2.68 -16.03
N ALA A 364 -20.35 2.38 -15.19
CA ALA A 364 -20.13 3.08 -13.93
C ALA A 364 -19.72 4.54 -14.13
N MET A 365 -18.83 4.80 -15.10
CA MET A 365 -18.44 6.16 -15.51
C MET A 365 -19.66 6.97 -15.97
N ALA A 366 -20.55 6.37 -16.77
CA ALA A 366 -21.76 7.01 -17.28
C ALA A 366 -22.72 7.42 -16.15
N LYS A 367 -22.87 6.59 -15.10
CA LYS A 367 -23.70 6.93 -13.92
C LYS A 367 -23.21 8.21 -13.23
N LEU A 368 -21.90 8.33 -13.01
CA LEU A 368 -21.30 9.49 -12.36
C LEU A 368 -21.32 10.73 -13.26
N PHE A 369 -21.05 10.55 -14.55
CA PHE A 369 -21.11 11.63 -15.54
C PHE A 369 -22.52 12.22 -15.65
N LYS A 370 -23.55 11.37 -15.76
CA LYS A 370 -24.97 11.80 -15.87
C LYS A 370 -25.50 12.42 -14.58
N ASN A 371 -24.90 12.10 -13.43
CA ASN A 371 -25.33 12.61 -12.14
C ASN A 371 -24.13 13.04 -11.27
N PRO A 372 -23.54 14.23 -11.50
CA PRO A 372 -22.40 14.71 -10.71
C PRO A 372 -22.69 14.82 -9.21
N LYS A 373 -23.95 15.10 -8.82
CA LYS A 373 -24.39 15.09 -7.41
C LYS A 373 -24.31 13.70 -6.78
N MET A 374 -24.36 12.63 -7.57
CA MET A 374 -24.07 11.28 -7.09
C MET A 374 -22.59 11.14 -6.78
N ALA A 375 -21.70 11.61 -7.65
CA ALA A 375 -20.27 11.58 -7.40
C ALA A 375 -19.87 12.36 -6.14
N GLU A 376 -20.47 13.53 -5.93
CA GLU A 376 -20.27 14.34 -4.72
C GLU A 376 -20.69 13.59 -3.45
N ARG A 377 -21.93 13.07 -3.41
CA ARG A 377 -22.43 12.29 -2.26
C ARG A 377 -21.58 11.05 -1.98
N MET A 378 -21.21 10.29 -3.01
CA MET A 378 -20.34 9.13 -2.86
C MET A 378 -18.95 9.52 -2.36
N GLY A 379 -18.43 10.67 -2.79
CA GLY A 379 -17.18 11.25 -2.33
C GLY A 379 -17.20 11.60 -0.84
N GLU A 380 -18.28 12.20 -0.35
CA GLU A 380 -18.47 12.48 1.08
C GLU A 380 -18.55 11.20 1.92
N ASP A 381 -19.31 10.20 1.46
CA ASP A 381 -19.40 8.91 2.13
C ASP A 381 -18.05 8.17 2.10
N ALA A 382 -17.29 8.32 1.01
CA ALA A 382 -15.94 7.79 0.87
C ALA A 382 -14.95 8.41 1.86
N ARG A 383 -14.94 9.74 1.98
CA ARG A 383 -14.12 10.47 2.95
C ARG A 383 -14.40 10.01 4.37
N ARG A 384 -15.68 9.95 4.74
CA ARG A 384 -16.13 9.52 6.07
C ARG A 384 -15.66 8.10 6.35
N HIS A 385 -15.89 7.20 5.40
CA HIS A 385 -15.49 5.80 5.53
C HIS A 385 -13.99 5.64 5.77
N VAL A 386 -13.14 6.32 4.99
CA VAL A 386 -11.69 6.23 5.15
C VAL A 386 -11.21 6.87 6.44
N SER A 387 -11.82 7.99 6.85
CA SER A 387 -11.47 8.64 8.12
C SER A 387 -11.70 7.73 9.33
N GLU A 388 -12.82 6.99 9.32
CA GLU A 388 -13.24 6.10 10.40
C GLU A 388 -12.54 4.72 10.41
N ALA A 389 -12.07 4.24 9.25
CA ALA A 389 -11.57 2.87 9.12
C ALA A 389 -10.09 2.75 8.70
N PHE A 390 -9.55 3.74 8.00
CA PHE A 390 -8.26 3.65 7.31
C PHE A 390 -7.38 4.90 7.48
N SER A 391 -7.64 5.74 8.48
CA SER A 391 -6.78 6.87 8.82
C SER A 391 -5.55 6.43 9.62
N THR A 392 -4.50 7.25 9.63
CA THR A 392 -3.27 6.97 10.42
C THR A 392 -3.59 6.77 11.90
N LYS A 393 -4.53 7.56 12.44
CA LYS A 393 -5.05 7.43 13.81
C LYS A 393 -5.67 6.05 14.08
N VAL A 394 -6.50 5.55 13.17
CA VAL A 394 -7.15 4.23 13.32
C VAL A 394 -6.12 3.11 13.23
N PHE A 395 -5.20 3.19 12.27
CA PHE A 395 -4.07 2.26 12.15
C PHE A 395 -3.21 2.24 13.43
N GLY A 396 -2.87 3.42 13.96
CA GLY A 396 -2.12 3.59 15.20
C GLY A 396 -2.81 2.94 16.39
N GLN A 397 -4.12 3.18 16.56
CA GLN A 397 -4.92 2.57 17.63
C GLN A 397 -4.94 1.03 17.54
N GLN A 398 -5.13 0.48 16.33
CA GLN A 398 -5.13 -0.97 16.11
C GLN A 398 -3.74 -1.57 16.35
N LEU A 399 -2.69 -0.97 15.81
CA LEU A 399 -1.32 -1.42 16.00
C LEU A 399 -0.93 -1.38 17.49
N ASN A 400 -1.24 -0.28 18.18
CA ASN A 400 -1.03 -0.14 19.61
C ASN A 400 -1.72 -1.26 20.40
N ARG A 401 -2.98 -1.56 20.06
CA ARG A 401 -3.71 -2.67 20.69
C ARG A 401 -2.99 -4.01 20.48
N TYR A 402 -2.55 -4.32 19.26
CA TYR A 402 -1.82 -5.56 18.99
C TYR A 402 -0.53 -5.68 19.81
N VAL A 403 0.29 -4.61 19.87
CA VAL A 403 1.56 -4.64 20.61
C VAL A 403 1.37 -4.68 22.13
N VAL A 404 0.27 -4.13 22.65
CA VAL A 404 -0.06 -4.22 24.08
C VAL A 404 -0.66 -5.59 24.44
N ASP A 405 -1.49 -6.16 23.58
CA ASP A 405 -2.15 -7.45 23.85
C ASP A 405 -1.14 -8.62 23.81
N ILE A 406 -0.17 -8.58 22.88
CA ILE A 406 0.88 -9.60 22.76
C ILE A 406 1.84 -9.60 23.95
N THR A 407 2.13 -8.43 24.53
CA THR A 407 3.00 -8.30 25.71
C THR A 407 2.28 -8.75 26.98
N ARG A 408 0.95 -8.63 27.04
CA ARG A 408 0.10 -9.09 28.15
C ARG A 408 -0.31 -10.56 28.06
N GLY A 409 0.00 -11.25 26.95
CA GLY A 409 -0.40 -12.64 26.72
C GLY A 409 -1.92 -12.82 26.53
N LYS A 410 -2.61 -11.81 25.98
CA LYS A 410 -4.07 -11.80 25.83
C LYS A 410 -4.60 -12.20 24.45
N MET A 411 -3.75 -12.77 23.59
CA MET A 411 -4.18 -13.25 22.28
C MET A 411 -4.62 -14.71 22.39
N ASP A 412 -5.87 -14.92 22.77
CA ASP A 412 -6.60 -16.20 22.65
C ASP A 412 -7.83 -16.04 21.75
#